data_AF-A0A6B9FPA9-F1
#
_entry.id   AF-A0A6B9FPA9-F1
#
_cell.length_a   1.000
_cell.length_b   1.000
_cell.length_c   1.000
_cell.angle_alpha   90.00
_cell.angle_beta   90.00
_cell.angle_gamma   90.00
#
_symmetry.space_group_name_H-M   'P 1'
#
loop_
_entity.id
_entity.type
_entity.pdbx_description
1 polymer ?
#
loop_
_entity_poly.entity_id
_entity_poly.type
_entity_poly.pdbx_seq_one_letter_code
_entity_poly.pdbx_strand_id
1 'polypeptide(L)'
;MKPSDHVSDVGADASYSLEDWEEVSDTPALTAEQLAGMRLGPEGLPSDLAAALAARADRVKSGSHGIPVSLHVDPDVLAAYKAAGPGWEARMNEALAKGAPRRPARAKALKRG
;
A
#
# COMPACT_ATOMS: atom_id res chain seq x y z
N MET A 1 -30.44 27.14 -4.55
CA MET A 1 -29.74 25.87 -4.25
C MET A 1 -30.35 25.24 -3.02
N LYS A 2 -31.10 24.15 -3.16
CA LYS A 2 -31.32 23.15 -2.11
C LYS A 2 -31.51 21.79 -2.82
N PRO A 3 -31.23 20.64 -2.18
CA PRO A 3 -30.44 20.36 -0.97
C PRO A 3 -29.25 19.43 -1.31
N SER A 4 -28.40 19.07 -0.34
CA SER A 4 -27.65 17.81 -0.46
C SER A 4 -27.91 16.99 0.78
N ASP A 5 -28.34 15.78 0.48
CA ASP A 5 -28.79 14.72 1.36
C ASP A 5 -27.91 14.49 2.58
N HIS A 6 -28.62 14.16 3.65
CA HIS A 6 -28.13 13.47 4.83
C HIS A 6 -27.16 12.33 4.47
N VAL A 7 -26.05 12.25 5.21
CA VAL A 7 -25.28 11.00 5.33
C VAL A 7 -26.10 10.02 6.18
N SER A 8 -27.11 9.39 5.57
CA SER A 8 -28.07 8.53 6.28
C SER A 8 -27.62 7.07 6.43
N ASP A 9 -26.42 6.72 6.00
CA ASP A 9 -25.93 5.35 6.13
C ASP A 9 -24.44 5.37 6.48
N VAL A 10 -24.16 5.54 7.77
CA VAL A 10 -22.95 4.95 8.33
C VAL A 10 -23.29 3.47 8.49
N GLY A 11 -22.68 2.62 7.68
CA GLY A 11 -22.96 1.19 7.60
C GLY A 11 -23.01 0.48 8.95
N ALA A 12 -23.69 -0.67 8.96
CA ALA A 12 -24.11 -1.51 10.09
C ALA A 12 -22.99 -2.02 11.06
N ASP A 13 -21.84 -1.35 11.08
CA ASP A 13 -20.60 -1.70 11.76
C ASP A 13 -19.96 -0.50 12.50
N ALA A 14 -20.55 0.70 12.46
CA ALA A 14 -20.11 1.79 13.35
C ALA A 14 -20.65 1.59 14.77
N SER A 15 -19.75 1.29 15.70
CA SER A 15 -20.06 1.15 17.14
C SER A 15 -20.52 2.45 17.80
N TYR A 16 -20.60 3.56 17.06
CA TYR A 16 -20.98 4.89 17.54
C TYR A 16 -21.93 5.55 16.53
N SER A 17 -23.03 6.07 17.04
CA SER A 17 -24.04 6.81 16.28
C SER A 17 -23.57 8.23 15.96
N LEU A 18 -24.20 8.89 14.98
CA LEU A 18 -23.93 10.30 14.67
C LEU A 18 -24.17 11.20 15.90
N GLU A 19 -25.17 10.86 16.73
CA GLU A 19 -25.48 11.56 17.96
C GLU A 19 -24.34 11.44 18.98
N ASP A 20 -23.73 10.25 19.10
CA ASP A 20 -22.52 10.06 19.93
C ASP A 20 -21.34 10.92 19.43
N TRP A 21 -21.23 11.13 18.11
CA TRP A 21 -20.21 12.01 17.53
C TRP A 21 -20.49 13.49 17.79
N GLU A 22 -21.76 13.90 17.77
CA GLU A 22 -22.17 15.27 18.07
C GLU A 22 -21.93 15.61 19.54
N GLU A 23 -22.19 14.68 20.46
CA GLU A 23 -21.95 14.85 21.90
C GLU A 23 -20.48 15.20 22.22
N VAL A 24 -19.52 14.59 21.50
CA VAL A 24 -18.08 14.80 21.75
C VAL A 24 -17.44 15.84 20.82
N SER A 25 -18.24 16.54 20.02
CA SER A 25 -17.76 17.45 18.97
C SER A 25 -17.10 18.74 19.51
N ASP A 26 -17.38 19.12 20.77
CA ASP A 26 -16.80 20.30 21.45
C ASP A 26 -15.35 20.06 21.95
N THR A 27 -14.56 19.30 21.19
CA THR A 27 -13.15 19.04 21.51
C THR A 27 -12.33 20.31 21.27
N PRO A 28 -11.60 20.84 22.27
CA PRO A 28 -10.82 22.06 22.10
C PRO A 28 -9.71 21.90 21.06
N ALA A 29 -9.38 22.99 20.36
CA ALA A 29 -8.27 23.00 19.42
C ALA A 29 -6.93 22.74 20.13
N LEU A 30 -6.07 21.92 19.51
CA LEU A 30 -4.72 21.67 20.01
C LEU A 30 -3.89 22.96 19.97
N THR A 31 -3.21 23.25 21.09
CA THR A 31 -2.25 24.36 21.17
C THR A 31 -0.93 24.01 20.50
N ALA A 32 -0.14 25.03 20.16
CA ALA A 32 1.19 24.85 19.57
C ALA A 32 2.16 24.10 20.50
N GLU A 33 2.04 24.32 21.81
CA GLU A 33 2.85 23.65 22.84
C GLU A 33 2.52 22.15 22.91
N GLN A 34 1.24 21.79 22.83
CA GLN A 34 0.80 20.40 22.79
C GLN A 34 1.27 19.69 21.52
N LEU A 35 1.17 20.36 20.35
CA LEU A 35 1.69 19.84 19.08
C LEU A 35 3.20 19.62 19.14
N ALA A 36 3.95 20.55 19.73
CA ALA A 36 5.40 20.45 19.87
C ALA A 36 5.85 19.30 20.79
N GLY A 37 5.00 18.90 21.75
CA GLY A 37 5.26 17.79 22.66
C GLY A 37 4.93 16.41 22.09
N MET A 38 4.30 16.32 20.91
CA MET A 38 3.94 15.03 20.30
C MET A 38 5.19 14.28 19.83
N ARG A 39 5.23 12.98 20.09
CA ARG A 39 6.32 12.09 19.67
C ARG A 39 5.93 11.42 18.36
N LEU A 40 6.82 11.46 17.37
CA LEU A 40 6.61 10.76 16.11
C LEU A 40 7.22 9.35 16.20
N GLY A 41 6.47 8.34 15.79
CA GLY A 41 6.96 6.96 15.72
C GLY A 41 6.51 6.07 16.88
N PRO A 42 7.12 4.89 17.06
CA PRO A 42 6.66 3.88 18.01
C PRO A 42 7.03 4.18 19.47
N GLU A 43 7.71 5.29 19.74
CA GLU A 43 8.19 5.65 21.06
C GLU A 43 7.01 5.98 22.00
N GLY A 44 6.89 5.22 23.09
CA GLY A 44 5.79 5.34 24.06
C GLY A 44 4.56 4.47 23.75
N LEU A 45 4.56 3.72 22.65
CA LEU A 45 3.53 2.71 22.39
C LEU A 45 3.81 1.41 23.17
N PRO A 46 2.77 0.60 23.48
CA PRO A 46 2.96 -0.78 23.93
C PRO A 46 3.83 -1.57 22.93
N SER A 47 4.67 -2.48 23.45
CA SER A 47 5.66 -3.23 22.67
C SER A 47 5.08 -3.87 21.41
N ASP A 48 3.90 -4.46 21.55
CA ASP A 48 3.26 -5.23 20.48
C ASP A 48 2.79 -4.32 19.34
N LEU A 49 2.31 -3.12 19.69
CA LEU A 49 1.88 -2.12 18.72
C LEU A 49 3.08 -1.47 18.02
N ALA A 50 4.14 -1.17 18.77
CA ALA A 50 5.41 -0.69 18.24
C ALA A 50 5.99 -1.67 17.21
N ALA A 51 6.02 -2.97 17.55
CA ALA A 51 6.48 -4.03 16.66
C ALA A 51 5.60 -4.17 15.41
N ALA A 52 4.28 -4.08 15.53
CA ALA A 52 3.37 -4.14 14.40
C ALA A 52 3.56 -2.98 13.40
N LEU A 53 3.82 -1.77 13.90
CA LEU A 53 4.13 -0.60 13.06
C LEU A 53 5.46 -0.77 12.32
N ALA A 54 6.50 -1.24 13.02
CA ALA A 54 7.81 -1.51 12.42
C ALA A 54 7.73 -2.57 11.32
N ALA A 55 7.04 -3.69 11.57
CA ALA A 55 6.86 -4.76 10.59
C ALA A 55 6.12 -4.31 9.31
N ARG A 56 5.22 -3.33 9.41
CA ARG A 56 4.57 -2.74 8.22
C ARG A 56 5.52 -1.90 7.40
N ALA A 57 6.40 -1.12 8.04
CA ALA A 57 7.40 -0.32 7.34
C ALA A 57 8.35 -1.21 6.52
N ASP A 58 8.75 -2.34 7.08
CA ASP A 58 9.62 -3.31 6.39
C ASP A 58 8.93 -3.97 5.19
N ARG A 59 7.62 -4.23 5.27
CA ARG A 59 6.83 -4.76 4.14
C ARG A 59 6.76 -3.79 2.96
N VAL A 60 6.67 -2.48 3.22
CA VAL A 60 6.66 -1.46 2.16
C VAL A 60 8.05 -1.31 1.50
N LYS A 61 9.12 -1.64 2.23
CA LYS A 61 10.51 -1.58 1.75
C LYS A 61 10.90 -2.73 0.81
N SER A 62 10.03 -3.71 0.53
CA SER A 62 10.27 -4.71 -0.53
C SER A 62 10.10 -4.03 -1.91
N GLY A 63 11.01 -3.12 -2.23
CA GLY A 63 10.96 -2.16 -3.33
C GLY A 63 11.21 -2.73 -4.72
N SER A 64 10.73 -3.94 -5.01
CA SER A 64 10.63 -4.43 -6.38
C SER A 64 9.17 -4.70 -6.70
N HIS A 65 8.36 -3.64 -6.72
CA HIS A 65 7.09 -3.74 -7.43
C HIS A 65 7.40 -4.06 -8.90
N GLY A 66 6.71 -5.06 -9.45
CA GLY A 66 6.78 -5.34 -10.88
C GLY A 66 6.42 -4.06 -11.65
N ILE A 67 7.12 -3.79 -12.74
CA ILE A 67 6.77 -2.66 -13.60
C ILE A 67 5.56 -3.10 -14.42
N PRO A 68 4.38 -2.45 -14.29
CA PRO A 68 3.24 -2.78 -15.12
C PRO A 68 3.56 -2.43 -16.57
N VAL A 69 3.37 -3.39 -17.47
CA VAL A 69 3.57 -3.23 -18.91
C VAL A 69 2.38 -3.82 -19.65
N SER A 70 2.00 -3.19 -20.77
CA SER A 70 1.06 -3.78 -21.71
C SER A 70 1.82 -4.71 -22.66
N LEU A 71 1.75 -6.02 -22.40
CA LEU A 71 2.31 -7.07 -23.25
C LEU A 71 1.18 -7.89 -23.87
N HIS A 72 1.27 -8.18 -25.16
CA HIS A 72 0.37 -9.14 -25.80
C HIS A 72 0.85 -10.56 -25.53
N VAL A 73 -0.01 -11.38 -24.94
CA VAL A 73 0.23 -12.79 -24.65
C VAL A 73 -0.86 -13.58 -25.38
N ASP A 74 -0.48 -14.70 -25.99
CA ASP A 74 -1.43 -15.62 -26.61
C ASP A 74 -2.53 -16.03 -25.60
N PRO A 75 -3.82 -16.00 -25.96
CA PRO A 75 -4.93 -16.30 -25.05
C PRO A 75 -4.82 -17.67 -24.39
N ASP A 76 -4.37 -18.70 -25.11
CA ASP A 76 -4.29 -20.08 -24.59
C ASP A 76 -3.14 -20.20 -23.59
N VAL A 77 -2.04 -19.51 -23.84
CA VAL A 77 -0.91 -19.42 -22.90
C VAL A 77 -1.35 -18.74 -21.61
N LEU A 78 -2.06 -17.61 -21.70
CA LEU A 78 -2.55 -16.91 -20.51
C LEU A 78 -3.56 -17.76 -19.73
N ALA A 79 -4.46 -18.47 -20.43
CA ALA A 79 -5.42 -19.39 -19.82
C ALA A 79 -4.70 -20.52 -19.07
N ALA A 80 -3.67 -21.13 -19.66
CA ALA A 80 -2.90 -22.19 -19.03
C ALA A 80 -2.22 -21.74 -17.73
N TYR A 81 -1.63 -20.53 -17.71
CA TYR A 81 -1.06 -19.98 -16.48
C TYR A 81 -2.15 -19.73 -15.43
N LYS A 82 -3.25 -19.07 -15.79
CA LYS A 82 -4.36 -18.79 -14.84
C LYS A 82 -4.95 -20.06 -14.25
N ALA A 83 -5.06 -21.13 -15.04
CA ALA A 83 -5.56 -22.44 -14.58
C ALA A 83 -4.69 -23.07 -13.48
N ALA A 84 -3.41 -22.71 -13.39
CA ALA A 84 -2.52 -23.17 -12.32
C ALA A 84 -2.76 -22.46 -10.96
N GLY A 85 -3.79 -21.61 -10.84
CA GLY A 85 -4.26 -21.06 -9.58
C GLY A 85 -3.45 -19.88 -9.03
N PRO A 86 -3.61 -19.54 -7.72
CA PRO A 86 -2.96 -18.39 -7.10
C PRO A 86 -1.45 -18.37 -7.33
N GLY A 87 -0.90 -17.20 -7.65
CA GLY A 87 0.51 -17.04 -7.98
C GLY A 87 0.90 -17.36 -9.43
N TRP A 88 -0.07 -17.56 -10.32
CA TRP A 88 0.21 -17.79 -11.75
C TRP A 88 1.06 -16.69 -12.41
N GLU A 89 0.85 -15.44 -12.03
CA GLU A 89 1.62 -14.29 -12.54
C GLU A 89 3.11 -14.39 -12.16
N ALA A 90 3.41 -14.80 -10.92
CA ALA A 90 4.78 -15.02 -10.47
C ALA A 90 5.46 -16.16 -11.25
N ARG A 91 4.73 -17.25 -11.54
CA ARG A 91 5.24 -18.35 -12.37
C ARG A 91 5.50 -17.91 -13.81
N MET A 92 4.60 -17.10 -14.38
CA MET A 92 4.80 -16.51 -15.70
C MET A 92 6.04 -15.61 -15.71
N ASN A 93 6.22 -14.76 -14.70
CA ASN A 93 7.39 -13.91 -14.57
C ASN A 93 8.69 -14.71 -14.45
N GLU A 94 8.70 -15.83 -13.74
CA GLU A 94 9.85 -16.74 -13.67
C GLU A 94 10.21 -17.32 -15.05
N ALA A 95 9.21 -17.71 -15.84
CA ALA A 95 9.43 -18.20 -17.20
C ALA A 95 10.00 -17.09 -18.12
N LEU A 96 9.47 -15.87 -18.02
CA LEU A 96 10.00 -14.71 -18.75
C LEU A 96 11.46 -14.41 -18.35
N ALA A 97 11.79 -14.50 -17.06
CA ALA A 97 13.15 -14.28 -16.58
C ALA A 97 14.14 -15.32 -17.11
N LYS A 98 13.73 -16.59 -17.20
CA LYS A 98 14.54 -17.67 -17.78
C LYS A 98 14.80 -17.49 -19.28
N GLY A 99 13.80 -16.98 -20.01
CA GLY A 99 13.90 -16.71 -21.45
C GLY A 99 14.55 -15.35 -21.79
N ALA A 100 14.75 -14.49 -20.80
CA ALA A 100 15.31 -13.17 -21.03
C ALA A 100 16.76 -13.28 -21.54
N PRO A 101 17.15 -12.50 -22.56
CA PRO A 101 18.53 -12.49 -23.01
C PRO A 101 19.43 -12.04 -21.86
N ARG A 102 20.61 -12.66 -21.75
CA ARG A 102 21.64 -12.21 -20.81
C ARG A 102 22.00 -10.78 -21.19
N ARG A 103 21.57 -9.81 -20.37
CA ARG A 103 21.88 -8.40 -20.59
C ARG A 103 23.41 -8.29 -20.71
N PRO A 104 23.96 -7.76 -21.81
CA PRO A 104 25.40 -7.52 -21.88
C PRO A 104 25.76 -6.65 -20.68
N ALA A 105 26.85 -6.99 -19.98
CA ALA A 105 27.37 -6.16 -18.90
C ALA A 105 27.41 -4.73 -19.43
N ARG A 106 26.69 -3.81 -18.77
CA ARG A 106 26.70 -2.39 -19.14
C ARG A 106 28.17 -2.00 -19.32
N ALA A 107 28.61 -1.85 -20.57
CA ALA A 107 29.92 -1.28 -20.85
C ALA A 107 29.88 0.08 -20.14
N LYS A 108 30.76 0.23 -19.16
CA LYS A 108 30.87 1.42 -18.34
C LYS A 108 31.24 2.56 -19.29
N ALA A 109 30.24 3.23 -19.87
CA ALA A 109 30.42 4.48 -20.62
C ALA A 109 30.67 5.59 -19.60
N LEU A 110 31.82 5.48 -18.94
CA LEU A 110 32.51 6.57 -18.27
C LEU A 110 33.57 7.05 -19.26
N LYS A 111 33.17 7.93 -20.17
CA LYS A 111 34.06 8.91 -20.77
C LYS A 111 33.65 10.24 -20.13
N ARG A 112 34.20 10.55 -18.95
CA ARG A 112 35.12 11.68 -18.76
C ARG A 112 35.48 12.38 -20.08
N GLY A 113 35.11 13.66 -20.15
CA GLY A 113 35.39 14.63 -21.18
C GLY A 113 34.66 15.89 -20.77
#